data_AF-A0A5C7YXJ9-F1
#
_entry.id   AF-A0A5C7YXJ9-F1
#
_cell.length_a   1.000
_cell.length_b   1.000
_cell.length_c   1.000
_cell.angle_alpha   90.00
_cell.angle_beta   90.00
_cell.angle_gamma   90.00
#
_symmetry.space_group_name_H-M   'P 1'
#
loop_
_entity.id
_entity.type
_entity.pdbx_description
1 polymer ?
#
loop_
_entity_poly.entity_id
_entity_poly.type
_entity_poly.pdbx_seq_one_letter_code
_entity_poly.pdbx_strand_id
1 'polypeptide(L)' 'MGNRRCVRGGSWDSQPNYARPANRISTEPNKTHEFYGFRVARTITK' A
#
# COMPACT_ATOMS: atom_id res chain seq x y z
N MET A 1 1.30 -3.05 19.87
CA MET A 1 0.82 -2.05 18.88
C MET A 1 1.67 -2.21 17.62
N GLY A 2 1.07 -2.27 16.42
CA GLY A 2 1.81 -2.46 15.15
C GLY A 2 1.25 -3.48 14.16
N ASN A 3 -0.04 -3.84 14.24
CA ASN A 3 -0.60 -4.92 13.41
C ASN A 3 -1.04 -4.48 12.01
N ARG A 4 -1.19 -3.17 11.78
CA ARG A 4 -1.62 -2.61 10.49
C ARG A 4 -0.44 -2.52 9.52
N ARG A 5 -0.71 -2.70 8.23
CA ARG A 5 0.26 -2.59 7.14
C ARG A 5 0.07 -1.29 6.37
N CYS A 6 1.15 -0.77 5.82
CA CYS A 6 1.14 0.43 4.99
C CYS A 6 1.02 0.05 3.51
N VAL A 7 0.05 0.64 2.81
CA VAL A 7 -0.12 0.51 1.34
C VAL A 7 0.15 1.86 0.68
N ARG A 8 0.68 1.82 -0.54
CA ARG A 8 1.25 2.98 -1.27
C ARG A 8 0.80 2.98 -2.72
N GLY A 9 0.75 4.16 -3.34
CA GLY A 9 0.52 4.33 -4.78
C GLY A 9 -0.92 4.55 -5.20
N GLY A 10 -1.90 4.13 -4.40
CA GLY A 10 -3.32 4.16 -4.78
C GLY A 10 -3.71 3.01 -5.71
N SER A 11 -4.96 3.05 -6.15
CA SER A 11 -5.63 2.09 -7.04
C SER A 11 -6.32 2.82 -8.19
N TRP A 12 -6.95 2.08 -9.10
CA TRP A 12 -7.71 2.64 -10.21
C TRP A 12 -8.90 3.52 -9.78
N ASP A 13 -9.47 3.27 -8.59
CA ASP A 13 -10.59 4.01 -8.00
C ASP A 13 -10.14 5.10 -7.01
N SER A 14 -8.83 5.31 -6.86
CA SER A 14 -8.31 6.32 -5.94
C SER A 14 -8.52 7.73 -6.47
N GLN A 15 -9.03 8.62 -5.61
CA GLN A 15 -9.00 10.06 -5.91
C GLN A 15 -7.54 10.55 -6.09
N PRO A 16 -7.28 11.54 -6.95
CA PRO A 16 -5.92 11.99 -7.25
C PRO A 16 -5.10 12.45 -6.02
N ASN A 17 -5.76 13.01 -5.02
CA ASN A 17 -5.14 13.40 -3.75
C ASN A 17 -4.63 12.21 -2.92
N TYR A 18 -5.11 10.97 -3.13
CA TYR A 18 -4.60 9.77 -2.47
C TYR A 18 -3.46 9.09 -3.23
N ALA A 19 -3.24 9.41 -4.51
CA ALA A 19 -2.17 8.88 -5.35
C ALA A 19 -0.83 9.63 -5.21
N ARG A 20 -0.65 10.43 -4.15
CA ARG A 20 0.59 11.16 -3.88
C ARG A 20 1.69 10.24 -3.35
N PRO A 21 2.96 10.44 -3.73
CA PRO A 21 4.08 9.64 -3.22
C PRO A 21 4.18 9.65 -1.68
N ALA A 22 3.77 10.74 -1.02
CA ALA A 22 3.81 10.84 0.44
C ALA A 22 2.66 10.10 1.15
N ASN A 23 1.55 9.76 0.50
CA ASN A 23 0.34 9.24 1.16
C ASN A 23 0.48 7.79 1.67
N ARG A 24 0.32 7.58 2.99
CA ARG A 24 0.53 6.27 3.67
C ARG A 24 -0.79 5.73 4.20
N ILE A 25 -1.42 4.82 3.45
CA ILE A 25 -2.69 4.22 3.86
C ILE A 25 -2.42 3.10 4.86
N SER A 26 -3.04 3.18 6.03
CA SER A 26 -2.95 2.17 7.09
C SER A 26 -4.12 1.19 6.96
N THR A 27 -3.85 -0.09 6.72
CA THR A 27 -4.88 -1.14 6.59
C THR A 27 -4.63 -2.32 7.51
N GLU A 28 -5.69 -3.05 7.85
CA GLU A 28 -5.58 -4.37 8.46
C GLU A 28 -5.04 -5.38 7.43
N PRO A 29 -4.19 -6.33 7.85
CA PRO A 29 -3.55 -7.28 6.94
C PRO A 29 -4.52 -8.33 6.37
N ASN A 30 -5.64 -8.57 7.04
CA ASN A 30 -6.69 -9.52 6.63
C ASN A 30 -7.84 -8.85 5.85
N LYS A 31 -7.77 -7.54 5.57
CA LYS A 31 -8.78 -6.83 4.78
C LYS A 31 -8.59 -7.15 3.29
N THR A 32 -9.61 -7.75 2.66
CA THR A 32 -9.52 -8.24 1.27
C THR A 32 -10.48 -7.54 0.29
N HIS A 33 -11.39 -6.70 0.78
CA HIS A 33 -12.42 -6.03 -0.02
C HIS A 33 -11.97 -4.65 -0.55
N GLU A 34 -10.67 -4.47 -0.74
CA GLU A 34 -10.05 -3.24 -1.23
C GLU A 34 -9.19 -3.57 -2.45
N PHE A 35 -8.88 -2.57 -3.27
CA PHE A 35 -8.12 -2.77 -4.51
C PHE A 35 -6.60 -2.84 -4.25
N TYR A 36 -6.19 -3.86 -3.50
CA TYR A 36 -4.78 -4.11 -3.18
C TYR A 36 -4.07 -4.92 -4.26
N GLY A 37 -2.75 -4.71 -4.35
CA GLY A 37 -1.83 -5.51 -5.15
C GLY A 37 -0.46 -5.56 -4.47
N PHE A 38 0.49 -6.28 -5.07
CA PHE A 38 1.86 -6.38 -4.57
C PHE A 38 2.88 -6.03 -5.66
N ARG A 39 3.98 -5.41 -5.24
CA ARG A 39 5.17 -5.18 -6.07
C ARG A 39 6.32 -5.92 -5.42
N VAL A 40 6.91 -6.87 -6.15
CA VAL A 40 8.05 -7.64 -5.67
C VAL A 40 9.27 -6.73 -5.52
N ALA A 41 10.05 -6.95 -4.48
CA ALA A 41 11.34 -6.31 -4.26
C ALA A 41 12.39 -7.38 -3.95
N ARG A 42 13.66 -7.07 -4.23
CA ARG A 42 14.80 -7.91 -3.85
C ARG A 42 15.85 -7.08 -3.14
N THR A 43 16.55 -7.71 -2.19
CA THR A 43 17.77 -7.14 -1.59
C THR A 43 18.91 -7.28 -2.60
N ILE A 44 19.68 -6.22 -2.80
CA ILE A 44 20.91 -6.24 -3.60
C ILE A 44 22.09 -6.33 -2.63
N THR A 45 22.71 -7.50 -2.55
CA THR A 45 23.97 -7.73 -1.80
C THR A 45 25.16 -7.57 -2.73
N LYS A 46 26.28 -7.06 -2.20
CA LYS A 46 27.55 -6.91 -2.92
C LYS A 46 28.28 -8.23 -3.02
#